data_AF-H2CR93-F1
#
_entry.id   AF-H2CR93-F1
#
_cell.length_a   1.000
_cell.length_b   1.000
_cell.length_c   1.000
_cell.angle_alpha   90.00
_cell.angle_beta   90.00
_cell.angle_gamma   90.00
#
_symmetry.space_group_name_H-M   'P 1'
#
loop_
_entity.id
_entity.type
_entity.pdbx_description
1 polymer ?
#
loop_
_entity_poly.entity_id
_entity_poly.type
_entity_poly.pdbx_seq_one_letter_code
_entity_poly.pdbx_strand_id
1 'polypeptide(L)'
;VRKAKVGVFSSPIDVSQTETKGTVLLKNAKEMLNYTKGEEERLEAAIKELYDSGLRVVVAGSTVGDLALHYLNRFNILVIKILSKFELRRLCRVVGATPLARLGAPMPDEMGSIDVVETTEIGGDRVTVFRQEDSNAVTRTATIVLRGATQNHLEDVERAIDDGVNVVKAITKDPRLVPGAGATEIQLVERITAFADRTPGLPQYAIRKYAEAFEVIPRTLAESAGLDATEVLSRLYT
;
A
#
# COMPACT_ATOMS: atom_id res chain seq x y z
N VAL A 1 12.93 -18.55 2.59
CA VAL A 1 12.09 -19.68 2.11
C VAL A 1 11.91 -19.52 0.60
N ARG A 2 12.03 -20.60 -0.20
CA ARG A 2 11.83 -20.57 -1.66
C ARG A 2 10.59 -21.37 -2.07
N LYS A 3 9.79 -20.86 -3.01
CA LYS A 3 8.54 -21.42 -3.56
C LYS A 3 7.63 -22.02 -2.48
N ALA A 4 7.01 -21.14 -1.70
CA ALA A 4 6.15 -21.52 -0.58
C ALA A 4 4.70 -21.11 -0.77
N LYS A 5 3.81 -21.93 -0.23
CA LYS A 5 2.41 -21.54 -0.02
C LYS A 5 2.29 -20.69 1.23
N VAL A 6 1.52 -19.62 1.10
CA VAL A 6 1.31 -18.58 2.12
C VAL A 6 -0.15 -18.55 2.53
N GLY A 7 -0.38 -18.52 3.84
CA GLY A 7 -1.71 -18.33 4.42
C GLY A 7 -1.75 -17.02 5.17
N VAL A 8 -2.79 -16.22 4.93
CA VAL A 8 -2.98 -14.95 5.61
C VAL A 8 -4.16 -15.09 6.56
N PHE A 9 -3.93 -14.87 7.85
CA PHE A 9 -4.97 -14.93 8.87
C PHE A 9 -5.19 -13.55 9.46
N SER A 10 -6.43 -13.04 9.44
CA SER A 10 -6.79 -11.81 10.14
C SER A 10 -7.11 -12.05 11.62
N SER A 11 -7.35 -13.31 12.01
CA SER A 11 -7.56 -13.70 13.40
C SER A 11 -6.25 -13.82 14.17
N PRO A 12 -6.27 -13.67 15.51
CA PRO A 12 -5.15 -14.08 16.34
C PRO A 12 -4.92 -15.59 16.19
N ILE A 13 -3.65 -15.99 16.25
CA ILE A 13 -3.23 -17.39 16.25
C ILE A 13 -2.93 -17.73 17.70
N ASP A 14 -3.97 -18.12 18.41
CA ASP A 14 -3.89 -18.49 19.82
C ASP A 14 -5.01 -19.48 20.18
N VAL A 15 -5.00 -19.96 21.42
CA VAL A 15 -6.08 -20.77 21.98
C VAL A 15 -7.40 -20.02 21.79
N SER A 16 -8.36 -20.68 21.12
CA SER A 16 -9.63 -20.08 20.75
C SER A 16 -10.41 -19.66 21.99
N GLN A 17 -10.43 -18.36 22.27
CA GLN A 17 -11.32 -17.81 23.30
C GLN A 17 -12.74 -17.71 22.73
N THR A 18 -13.71 -18.20 23.49
CA THR A 18 -15.13 -18.05 23.14
C THR A 18 -15.54 -16.58 23.33
N GLU A 19 -16.23 -16.00 22.36
CA GLU A 19 -16.71 -14.61 22.46
C GLU A 19 -17.69 -14.41 23.63
N THR A 20 -18.47 -15.45 23.93
CA THR A 20 -19.28 -15.53 25.15
C THR A 20 -18.44 -16.07 26.30
N LYS A 21 -18.60 -15.47 27.49
CA LYS A 21 -17.99 -15.98 28.73
C LYS A 21 -18.54 -17.38 29.04
N GLY A 22 -17.84 -18.41 28.61
CA GLY A 22 -18.08 -19.78 29.03
C GLY A 22 -17.37 -20.02 30.36
N THR A 23 -18.12 -20.20 31.44
CA THR A 23 -17.54 -20.61 32.73
C THR A 23 -17.35 -22.12 32.75
N VAL A 24 -16.11 -22.58 32.63
CA VAL A 24 -15.78 -24.00 32.86
C VAL A 24 -15.65 -24.22 34.37
N LEU A 25 -16.60 -24.94 34.96
CA LEU A 25 -16.57 -25.32 36.37
C LEU A 25 -15.70 -26.56 36.55
N LEU A 26 -14.44 -26.35 36.93
CA LEU A 26 -13.49 -27.42 37.26
C LEU A 26 -13.65 -27.78 38.74
N LYS A 27 -13.98 -29.04 39.06
CA LYS A 27 -14.18 -29.50 40.44
C LYS A 27 -12.97 -30.25 40.99
N ASN A 28 -12.13 -30.80 40.11
CA ASN A 28 -11.00 -31.65 40.48
C ASN A 28 -9.67 -31.20 39.85
N ALA A 29 -8.55 -31.46 40.53
CA ALA A 29 -7.21 -31.20 39.99
C ALA A 29 -6.91 -31.99 38.69
N LYS A 30 -7.48 -33.19 38.55
CA LYS A 30 -7.38 -33.99 37.31
C LYS A 30 -8.13 -33.36 36.14
N GLU A 31 -9.28 -32.73 36.39
CA GLU A 31 -10.04 -32.03 35.37
C GLU A 31 -9.29 -30.78 34.88
N MET A 32 -8.61 -30.07 35.79
CA MET A 32 -7.75 -28.94 35.44
C MET A 32 -6.59 -29.36 34.52
N LEU A 33 -5.87 -30.43 34.85
CA LEU A 33 -4.78 -30.94 34.01
C LEU A 33 -5.27 -31.42 32.64
N ASN A 34 -6.40 -32.12 32.59
CA ASN A 34 -6.99 -32.58 31.33
C ASN A 34 -7.47 -31.41 30.46
N TYR A 35 -7.97 -30.34 31.07
CA TYR A 35 -8.39 -29.14 30.35
C TYR A 35 -7.19 -28.46 29.67
N THR A 36 -6.09 -28.24 30.40
CA THR A 36 -4.86 -27.65 29.84
C THR A 36 -4.29 -28.51 28.70
N LYS A 37 -4.20 -29.83 28.89
CA LYS A 37 -3.75 -30.75 27.83
C LYS A 37 -4.66 -30.73 26.60
N GLY A 38 -5.97 -30.65 26.81
CA GLY A 38 -6.94 -30.57 25.72
C GLY A 38 -6.83 -29.28 24.90
N GLU A 39 -6.48 -28.14 25.52
CA GLU A 39 -6.20 -26.89 24.80
C GLU A 39 -4.90 -27.00 23.98
N GLU A 40 -3.85 -27.60 24.54
CA GLU A 40 -2.59 -27.84 23.83
C GLU A 40 -2.78 -28.77 22.62
N GLU A 41 -3.48 -29.89 22.80
CA GLU A 41 -3.77 -30.87 21.73
C GLU A 41 -4.63 -30.24 20.61
N ARG A 42 -5.60 -29.38 20.94
CA ARG A 42 -6.40 -28.67 19.94
C ARG A 42 -5.55 -27.70 19.12
N LEU A 43 -4.67 -26.96 19.78
CA LEU A 43 -3.78 -26.03 19.10
C LEU A 43 -2.76 -26.77 18.22
N GLU A 44 -2.20 -27.87 18.71
CA GLU A 44 -1.30 -28.73 17.94
C GLU A 44 -2.02 -29.34 16.73
N ALA A 45 -3.24 -29.84 16.91
CA ALA A 45 -4.05 -30.38 15.81
C ALA A 45 -4.33 -29.32 14.74
N ALA A 46 -4.71 -28.10 15.14
CA ALA A 46 -5.00 -27.04 14.19
C ALA A 46 -3.74 -26.58 13.42
N ILE A 47 -2.58 -26.52 14.06
CA ILE A 47 -1.31 -26.21 13.40
C ILE A 47 -0.87 -27.37 12.48
N LYS A 48 -1.12 -28.61 12.90
CA LYS A 48 -0.86 -29.79 12.07
C LYS A 48 -1.72 -29.78 10.80
N GLU A 49 -3.00 -29.39 10.89
CA GLU A 49 -3.85 -29.20 9.71
C GLU A 49 -3.28 -28.13 8.75
N LEU A 50 -2.71 -27.04 9.27
CA LEU A 50 -2.02 -26.05 8.44
C LEU A 50 -0.80 -26.65 7.75
N TYR A 51 -0.01 -27.46 8.46
CA TYR A 51 1.13 -28.15 7.89
C TYR A 51 0.72 -29.14 6.79
N ASP A 52 -0.32 -29.94 7.04
CA ASP A 52 -0.83 -30.95 6.11
C ASP A 52 -1.43 -30.32 4.84
N SER A 53 -1.97 -29.09 4.92
CA SER A 53 -2.37 -28.30 3.74
C SER A 53 -1.19 -27.86 2.85
N GLY A 54 0.04 -28.00 3.34
CA GLY A 54 1.27 -27.62 2.65
C GLY A 54 1.67 -26.16 2.85
N LEU A 55 1.13 -25.50 3.89
CA LEU A 55 1.48 -24.12 4.24
C LEU A 55 2.90 -24.05 4.81
N ARG A 56 3.73 -23.16 4.27
CA ARG A 56 5.12 -22.96 4.76
C ARG A 56 5.35 -21.56 5.31
N VAL A 57 4.48 -20.62 4.98
CA VAL A 57 4.52 -19.24 5.48
C VAL A 57 3.13 -18.86 5.99
N VAL A 58 3.06 -18.35 7.21
CA VAL A 58 1.86 -17.86 7.88
C VAL A 58 2.04 -16.38 8.14
N VAL A 59 1.11 -15.56 7.65
CA VAL A 59 1.02 -14.14 7.95
C VAL A 59 -0.12 -13.92 8.92
N ALA A 60 0.20 -13.47 10.13
CA ALA A 60 -0.78 -13.16 11.16
C ALA A 60 -1.07 -11.66 11.20
N GLY A 61 -2.33 -11.30 11.03
CA GLY A 61 -2.86 -9.94 11.12
C GLY A 61 -3.06 -9.44 12.55
N SER A 62 -2.80 -10.28 13.55
CA SER A 62 -3.03 -10.03 14.96
C SER A 62 -1.92 -10.68 15.80
N THR A 63 -2.13 -10.81 17.11
CA THR A 63 -1.21 -11.47 18.04
C THR A 63 -1.10 -12.97 17.74
N VAL A 64 0.08 -13.51 18.01
CA VAL A 64 0.38 -14.94 17.95
C VAL A 64 0.80 -15.34 19.35
N GLY A 65 0.17 -16.38 19.92
CA GLY A 65 0.52 -16.90 21.23
C GLY A 65 1.87 -17.64 21.20
N ASP A 66 2.60 -17.62 22.32
CA ASP A 66 3.94 -18.24 22.43
C ASP A 66 3.89 -19.76 22.21
N LEU A 67 2.84 -20.41 22.72
CA LEU A 67 2.61 -21.84 22.52
C LEU A 67 2.38 -22.16 21.03
N ALA A 68 1.61 -21.32 20.33
CA ALA A 68 1.38 -21.48 18.89
C ALA A 68 2.68 -21.28 18.11
N LEU A 69 3.50 -20.30 18.50
CA LEU A 69 4.80 -20.03 17.89
C LEU A 69 5.78 -21.19 18.09
N HIS A 70 5.78 -21.83 19.26
CA HIS A 70 6.57 -23.04 19.51
C HIS A 70 6.19 -24.18 18.56
N TYR A 71 4.89 -24.47 18.39
CA TYR A 71 4.43 -25.50 17.48
C TYR A 71 4.71 -25.14 16.01
N LEU A 72 4.47 -23.89 15.58
CA LEU A 72 4.78 -23.44 14.22
C LEU A 72 6.28 -23.59 13.90
N ASN A 73 7.17 -23.28 14.85
CA ASN A 73 8.60 -23.51 14.71
C ASN A 73 8.95 -25.00 14.62
N ARG A 74 8.30 -25.86 15.42
CA ARG A 74 8.50 -27.33 15.36
C ARG A 74 8.15 -27.90 13.99
N PHE A 75 7.10 -27.38 13.34
CA PHE A 75 6.69 -27.75 11.98
C PHE A 75 7.44 -26.99 10.87
N ASN A 76 8.42 -26.15 11.23
CA ASN A 76 9.21 -25.34 10.31
C ASN A 76 8.35 -24.43 9.40
N ILE A 77 7.34 -23.81 9.99
CA ILE A 77 6.46 -22.83 9.34
C ILE A 77 6.95 -21.43 9.72
N LEU A 78 7.25 -20.60 8.71
CA LEU A 78 7.65 -19.22 8.94
C LEU A 78 6.43 -18.37 9.34
N VAL A 79 6.53 -17.65 10.46
CA VAL A 79 5.46 -16.77 10.94
C VAL A 79 5.88 -15.31 10.80
N ILE A 80 5.02 -14.49 10.18
CA ILE A 80 5.22 -13.06 10.03
C ILE A 80 4.02 -12.33 10.63
N LYS A 81 4.29 -11.45 11.58
CA LYS A 81 3.27 -10.65 12.27
C LYS A 81 3.15 -9.28 11.59
N ILE A 82 1.96 -8.95 11.10
CA ILE A 82 1.64 -7.66 10.48
C ILE A 82 0.44 -7.06 11.19
N LEU A 83 0.64 -6.00 11.95
CA LEU A 83 -0.44 -5.33 12.69
C LEU A 83 -1.27 -4.39 11.80
N SER A 84 -0.68 -3.89 10.71
CA SER A 84 -1.35 -2.96 9.81
C SER A 84 -2.29 -3.67 8.84
N LYS A 85 -3.59 -3.31 8.90
CA LYS A 85 -4.60 -3.81 7.95
C LYS A 85 -4.28 -3.42 6.49
N PHE A 86 -3.62 -2.29 6.29
CA PHE A 86 -3.25 -1.81 4.95
C PHE A 86 -2.11 -2.65 4.35
N GLU A 87 -1.11 -3.00 5.14
CA GLU A 87 -0.03 -3.90 4.72
C GLU A 87 -0.52 -5.31 4.47
N LEU A 88 -1.37 -5.84 5.34
CA LEU A 88 -1.96 -7.16 5.14
C LEU A 88 -2.75 -7.23 3.83
N ARG A 89 -3.56 -6.21 3.52
CA ARG A 89 -4.25 -6.11 2.22
C ARG A 89 -3.29 -6.00 1.03
N ARG A 90 -2.18 -5.26 1.16
CA ARG A 90 -1.15 -5.16 0.11
C ARG A 90 -0.49 -6.52 -0.12
N LEU A 91 -0.13 -7.23 0.96
CA LEU A 91 0.46 -8.56 0.89
C LEU A 91 -0.49 -9.58 0.26
N CYS A 92 -1.78 -9.58 0.64
CA CYS A 92 -2.79 -10.41 -0.01
C CYS A 92 -2.85 -10.19 -1.53
N ARG A 93 -2.71 -8.95 -2.01
CA ARG A 93 -2.69 -8.63 -3.45
C ARG A 93 -1.43 -9.11 -4.17
N VAL A 94 -0.29 -9.10 -3.48
CA VAL A 94 0.98 -9.62 -4.04
C VAL A 94 0.93 -11.14 -4.11
N VAL A 95 0.51 -11.78 -3.03
CA VAL A 95 0.59 -13.24 -2.85
C VAL A 95 -0.62 -13.96 -3.46
N GLY A 96 -1.71 -13.24 -3.74
CA GLY A 96 -2.96 -13.80 -4.25
C GLY A 96 -3.82 -14.50 -3.19
N ALA A 97 -3.46 -14.36 -1.90
CA ALA A 97 -4.15 -15.01 -0.79
C ALA A 97 -5.37 -14.20 -0.31
N THR A 98 -6.41 -14.89 0.16
CA THR A 98 -7.53 -14.25 0.86
C THR A 98 -7.27 -14.24 2.38
N PRO A 99 -7.59 -13.15 3.07
CA PRO A 99 -7.40 -13.10 4.52
C PRO A 99 -8.47 -13.93 5.23
N LEU A 100 -8.05 -14.94 5.97
CA LEU A 100 -8.92 -15.85 6.72
C LEU A 100 -9.19 -15.34 8.14
N ALA A 101 -10.46 -15.25 8.51
CA ALA A 101 -10.89 -14.84 9.84
C ALA A 101 -10.97 -16.00 10.85
N ARG A 102 -10.72 -17.23 10.41
CA ARG A 102 -10.76 -18.43 11.25
C ARG A 102 -9.44 -19.17 11.15
N LEU A 103 -9.02 -19.76 12.26
CA LEU A 103 -7.88 -20.66 12.31
C LEU A 103 -8.35 -22.07 11.94
N GLY A 104 -7.88 -22.55 10.79
CA GLY A 104 -8.22 -23.86 10.23
C GLY A 104 -7.54 -24.06 8.88
N ALA A 105 -7.60 -25.27 8.34
CA ALA A 105 -7.01 -25.58 7.05
C ALA A 105 -7.56 -24.66 5.94
N PRO A 106 -6.70 -23.84 5.28
CA PRO A 106 -7.12 -23.00 4.17
C PRO A 106 -7.49 -23.88 2.97
N MET A 107 -8.52 -23.48 2.22
CA MET A 107 -8.76 -24.11 0.93
C MET A 107 -7.64 -23.76 -0.06
N PRO A 108 -7.35 -24.60 -1.07
CA PRO A 108 -6.33 -24.30 -2.06
C PRO A 108 -6.53 -22.95 -2.77
N ASP A 109 -7.77 -22.50 -2.94
CA ASP A 109 -8.12 -21.21 -3.57
C ASP A 109 -7.88 -20.01 -2.64
N GLU A 110 -7.83 -20.24 -1.33
CA GLU A 110 -7.59 -19.19 -0.32
C GLU A 110 -6.09 -19.04 -0.01
N MET A 111 -5.30 -20.07 -0.32
CA MET A 111 -3.85 -20.06 -0.21
C MET A 111 -3.23 -19.25 -1.34
N GLY A 112 -2.28 -18.39 -1.00
CA GLY A 112 -1.45 -17.75 -2.01
C GLY A 112 -0.09 -18.41 -2.15
N SER A 113 0.70 -17.94 -3.12
CA SER A 113 2.02 -18.49 -3.44
C SER A 113 3.06 -17.37 -3.52
N ILE A 114 4.25 -17.62 -2.99
CA ILE A 114 5.38 -16.69 -3.08
C ILE A 114 6.65 -17.46 -3.47
N ASP A 115 7.47 -16.85 -4.32
CA ASP A 115 8.73 -17.45 -4.78
C ASP A 115 9.84 -17.29 -3.75
N VAL A 116 10.01 -16.08 -3.21
CA VAL A 116 11.09 -15.80 -2.27
C VAL A 116 10.57 -14.99 -1.10
N VAL A 117 10.82 -15.50 0.11
CA VAL A 117 10.71 -14.75 1.36
C VAL A 117 12.07 -14.70 2.01
N GLU A 118 12.64 -13.51 2.10
CA GLU A 118 13.96 -13.26 2.69
C GLU A 118 13.92 -12.10 3.68
N THR A 119 14.73 -12.19 4.74
CA THR A 119 14.98 -11.07 5.64
C THR A 119 16.27 -10.40 5.19
N THR A 120 16.18 -9.18 4.68
CA THR A 120 17.33 -8.36 4.26
C THR A 120 17.47 -7.17 5.19
N GLU A 121 18.71 -6.76 5.44
CA GLU A 121 19.00 -5.55 6.21
C GLU A 121 19.14 -4.37 5.27
N ILE A 122 18.32 -3.33 5.45
CA ILE A 122 18.34 -2.12 4.63
C ILE A 122 18.54 -0.94 5.59
N GLY A 123 19.73 -0.33 5.55
CA GLY A 123 20.01 0.85 6.37
C GLY A 123 20.10 0.58 7.87
N GLY A 124 20.40 -0.65 8.28
CA GLY A 124 20.45 -1.07 9.71
C GLY A 124 19.15 -1.68 10.21
N ASP A 125 18.05 -1.54 9.46
CA ASP A 125 16.76 -2.15 9.82
C ASP A 125 16.56 -3.48 9.09
N ARG A 126 16.08 -4.49 9.83
CA ARG A 126 15.73 -5.80 9.28
C ARG A 126 14.35 -5.76 8.64
N VAL A 127 14.31 -5.88 7.32
CA VAL A 127 13.08 -5.87 6.51
C VAL A 127 12.82 -7.27 5.96
N THR A 128 11.56 -7.70 5.96
CA THR A 128 11.13 -8.92 5.27
C THR A 128 10.68 -8.58 3.85
N VAL A 129 11.38 -9.13 2.87
CA VAL A 129 11.09 -8.91 1.44
C VAL A 129 10.37 -10.14 0.90
N PHE A 130 9.19 -9.88 0.35
CA PHE A 130 8.40 -10.82 -0.42
C PHE A 130 8.64 -10.52 -1.90
N ARG A 131 9.34 -11.42 -2.60
CA ARG A 131 9.64 -11.29 -4.02
C ARG A 131 8.96 -12.41 -4.81
N GLN A 132 8.37 -12.03 -5.92
CA GLN A 132 7.81 -12.95 -6.91
C GLN A 132 8.64 -12.79 -8.18
N GLU A 133 9.28 -13.88 -8.59
CA GLU A 133 10.21 -13.93 -9.74
C GLU A 133 9.54 -14.61 -10.95
N ASP A 134 8.50 -15.40 -10.72
CA ASP A 134 7.76 -16.08 -11.78
C ASP A 134 6.97 -15.06 -12.62
N SER A 135 7.32 -14.98 -13.92
CA SER A 135 6.75 -14.04 -14.91
C SER A 135 5.26 -14.23 -15.22
N ASN A 136 4.68 -15.37 -14.83
CA ASN A 136 3.25 -15.66 -15.00
C ASN A 136 2.39 -15.16 -13.84
N ALA A 137 3.00 -14.74 -12.72
CA ALA A 137 2.25 -14.20 -11.60
C ALA A 137 2.03 -12.70 -11.78
N VAL A 138 0.77 -12.30 -11.90
CA VAL A 138 0.37 -10.90 -12.01
C VAL A 138 0.56 -10.23 -10.65
N THR A 139 1.75 -9.71 -10.37
CA THR A 139 1.97 -8.84 -9.20
C THR A 139 1.27 -7.51 -9.43
N ARG A 140 0.11 -7.32 -8.79
CA ARG A 140 -0.68 -6.07 -8.88
C ARG A 140 -0.15 -4.95 -7.99
N THR A 141 0.97 -5.15 -7.31
CA THR A 141 1.51 -4.20 -6.33
C THR A 141 3.02 -4.26 -6.37
N ALA A 142 3.65 -3.10 -6.46
CA ALA A 142 5.09 -2.91 -6.37
C ALA A 142 5.37 -2.02 -5.15
N THR A 143 6.51 -2.25 -4.49
CA THR A 143 6.99 -1.44 -3.37
C THR A 143 8.30 -0.79 -3.78
N ILE A 144 8.37 0.53 -3.67
CA ILE A 144 9.60 1.30 -3.91
C ILE A 144 10.20 1.62 -2.55
N VAL A 145 11.47 1.24 -2.35
CA VAL A 145 12.19 1.55 -1.11
C VAL A 145 13.05 2.78 -1.34
N LEU A 146 12.69 3.88 -0.65
CA LEU A 146 13.44 5.13 -0.70
C LEU A 146 14.50 5.15 0.39
N ARG A 147 15.67 5.69 0.05
CA ARG A 147 16.76 5.90 1.01
C ARG A 147 17.24 7.33 0.87
N GLY A 148 17.34 8.03 1.99
CA GLY A 148 17.76 9.43 2.07
C GLY A 148 18.59 9.66 3.32
N ALA A 149 19.42 10.70 3.30
CA ALA A 149 20.25 11.08 4.44
C ALA A 149 19.43 11.76 5.56
N THR A 150 18.34 12.44 5.19
CA THR A 150 17.46 13.17 6.10
C THR A 150 16.00 12.84 5.80
N GLN A 151 15.16 12.88 6.84
CA GLN A 151 13.73 12.60 6.71
C GLN A 151 13.03 13.59 5.75
N ASN A 152 13.36 14.88 5.85
CA ASN A 152 12.76 15.91 4.99
C ASN A 152 13.02 15.64 3.50
N HIS A 153 14.24 15.25 3.13
CA HIS A 153 14.56 14.90 1.74
C HIS A 153 13.80 13.64 1.31
N LEU A 154 13.64 12.66 2.19
CA LEU A 154 12.89 11.45 1.86
C LEU A 154 11.41 11.74 1.61
N GLU A 155 10.79 12.63 2.40
CA GLU A 155 9.42 13.08 2.21
C GLU A 155 9.23 13.84 0.87
N ASP A 156 10.19 14.69 0.49
CA ASP A 156 10.16 15.38 -0.79
C ASP A 156 10.28 14.42 -1.98
N VAL A 157 11.14 13.40 -1.87
CA VAL A 157 11.29 12.36 -2.90
C VAL A 157 10.05 11.46 -2.96
N GLU A 158 9.45 11.09 -1.82
CA GLU A 158 8.20 10.34 -1.77
C GLU A 158 7.09 11.07 -2.52
N ARG A 159 6.91 12.37 -2.25
CA ARG A 159 5.93 13.22 -2.95
C ARG A 159 6.20 13.28 -4.45
N ALA A 160 7.45 13.47 -4.86
CA ALA A 160 7.82 13.52 -6.27
C ALA A 160 7.49 12.21 -7.02
N ILE A 161 7.69 11.07 -6.36
CA ILE A 161 7.37 9.75 -6.92
C ILE A 161 5.86 9.55 -6.98
N ASP A 162 5.13 9.90 -5.93
CA ASP A 162 3.67 9.82 -5.90
C ASP A 162 3.04 10.67 -7.00
N ASP A 163 3.52 11.90 -7.20
CA ASP A 163 3.09 12.77 -8.28
C ASP A 163 3.39 12.15 -9.66
N GLY A 164 4.60 11.62 -9.85
CA GLY A 164 4.99 10.93 -11.08
C GLY A 164 4.10 9.72 -11.40
N VAL A 165 3.82 8.87 -10.41
CA VAL A 165 2.94 7.70 -10.56
C VAL A 165 1.50 8.15 -10.88
N ASN A 166 1.02 9.21 -10.25
CA ASN A 166 -0.31 9.77 -10.52
C ASN A 166 -0.42 10.34 -11.93
N VAL A 167 0.62 10.99 -12.45
CA VAL A 167 0.66 11.50 -13.83
C VAL A 167 0.59 10.33 -14.84
N VAL A 168 1.41 9.29 -14.66
CA VAL A 168 1.35 8.10 -15.53
C VAL A 168 -0.02 7.41 -15.47
N LYS A 169 -0.62 7.35 -14.28
CA LYS A 169 -1.99 6.86 -14.08
C LYS A 169 -3.05 7.73 -14.76
N ALA A 170 -2.85 9.04 -14.85
CA ALA A 170 -3.75 9.93 -15.58
C ALA A 170 -3.63 9.76 -17.09
N ILE A 171 -2.40 9.67 -17.61
CA ILE A 171 -2.10 9.49 -19.05
C ILE A 171 -2.65 8.16 -19.57
N THR A 172 -2.61 7.11 -18.75
CA THR A 172 -3.19 5.80 -19.10
C THR A 172 -4.72 5.82 -19.21
N LYS A 173 -5.40 6.84 -18.65
CA LYS A 173 -6.86 7.04 -18.80
C LYS A 173 -7.21 7.96 -19.97
N ASP A 174 -6.50 9.07 -20.12
CA ASP A 174 -6.66 10.01 -21.24
C ASP A 174 -5.28 10.43 -21.77
N PRO A 175 -4.95 10.13 -23.03
CA PRO A 175 -3.64 10.42 -23.61
C PRO A 175 -3.49 11.86 -24.12
N ARG A 176 -4.50 12.73 -23.97
CA ARG A 176 -4.43 14.12 -24.44
C ARG A 176 -3.57 14.96 -23.52
N LEU A 177 -2.57 15.62 -24.11
CA LEU A 177 -1.61 16.47 -23.40
C LEU A 177 -1.69 17.91 -23.90
N VAL A 178 -1.37 18.83 -23.02
CA VAL A 178 -1.25 20.26 -23.32
C VAL A 178 0.09 20.78 -22.77
N PRO A 179 0.70 21.79 -23.41
CA PRO A 179 1.97 22.33 -22.94
C PRO A 179 1.80 23.05 -21.60
N GLY A 180 2.55 22.64 -20.58
CA GLY A 180 2.46 23.22 -19.23
C GLY A 180 3.28 24.51 -19.05
N ALA A 181 3.62 24.80 -17.78
CA ALA A 181 4.47 25.94 -17.38
C ALA A 181 3.95 27.32 -17.84
N GLY A 182 2.63 27.51 -17.89
CA GLY A 182 2.02 28.77 -18.30
C GLY A 182 1.79 28.91 -19.80
N ALA A 183 2.26 27.97 -20.64
CA ALA A 183 2.09 28.07 -22.09
C ALA A 183 0.62 27.95 -22.51
N THR A 184 -0.11 27.00 -21.91
CA THR A 184 -1.57 26.88 -22.09
C THR A 184 -2.31 28.13 -21.68
N GLU A 185 -1.93 28.71 -20.55
CA GLU A 185 -2.56 29.87 -19.96
C GLU A 185 -2.37 31.09 -20.85
N ILE A 186 -1.15 31.36 -21.32
CA ILE A 186 -0.86 32.44 -22.26
C ILE A 186 -1.66 32.29 -23.56
N GLN A 187 -1.73 31.06 -24.11
CA GLN A 187 -2.53 30.81 -25.31
C GLN A 187 -4.04 31.04 -25.08
N LEU A 188 -4.54 30.80 -23.87
CA LEU A 188 -5.91 31.13 -23.48
C LEU A 188 -6.11 32.64 -23.36
N VAL A 189 -5.14 33.38 -22.83
CA VAL A 189 -5.21 34.85 -22.75
C VAL A 189 -5.42 35.46 -24.14
N GLU A 190 -4.63 35.04 -25.13
CA GLU A 190 -4.73 35.54 -26.51
C GLU A 190 -6.14 35.27 -27.09
N ARG A 191 -6.64 34.03 -26.94
CA ARG A 191 -7.95 33.63 -27.48
C ARG A 191 -9.13 34.32 -26.81
N ILE A 192 -9.08 34.46 -25.49
CA ILE A 192 -10.14 35.13 -24.71
C ILE A 192 -10.12 36.63 -25.01
N THR A 193 -8.94 37.23 -25.18
CA THR A 193 -8.80 38.64 -25.57
C THR A 193 -9.36 38.89 -26.97
N ALA A 194 -9.04 38.02 -27.94
CA ALA A 194 -9.62 38.09 -29.28
C ALA A 194 -11.15 37.91 -29.28
N PHE A 195 -11.69 37.11 -28.35
CA PHE A 195 -13.13 36.98 -28.14
C PHE A 195 -13.74 38.23 -27.49
N ALA A 196 -13.04 38.86 -26.55
CA ALA A 196 -13.45 40.13 -25.96
C ALA A 196 -13.58 41.21 -27.03
N ASP A 197 -12.61 41.32 -27.95
CA ASP A 197 -12.60 42.33 -29.01
C ASP A 197 -13.76 42.19 -30.01
N ARG A 198 -14.28 40.98 -30.17
CA ARG A 198 -15.47 40.71 -31.00
C ARG A 198 -16.78 40.97 -30.27
N THR A 199 -16.76 41.09 -28.95
CA THR A 199 -17.96 41.22 -28.12
C THR A 199 -18.24 42.70 -27.85
N PRO A 200 -19.31 43.29 -28.39
CA PRO A 200 -19.63 44.69 -28.12
C PRO A 200 -20.24 44.89 -26.72
N GLY A 201 -19.96 46.05 -26.14
CA GLY A 201 -20.62 46.53 -24.92
C GLY A 201 -19.83 46.29 -23.63
N LEU A 202 -20.49 46.51 -22.49
CA LEU A 202 -19.92 46.37 -21.15
C LEU A 202 -19.27 45.00 -20.84
N PRO A 203 -19.77 43.85 -21.35
CA PRO A 203 -19.17 42.54 -21.09
C PRO A 203 -17.72 42.41 -21.58
N GLN A 204 -17.32 43.19 -22.59
CA GLN A 204 -15.95 43.20 -23.14
C GLN A 204 -14.89 43.38 -22.05
N TYR A 205 -15.11 44.34 -21.14
CA TYR A 205 -14.16 44.65 -20.07
C TYR A 205 -14.02 43.49 -19.08
N ALA A 206 -15.13 42.81 -18.76
CA ALA A 206 -15.12 41.66 -17.87
C ALA A 206 -14.38 40.47 -18.49
N ILE A 207 -14.60 40.20 -19.79
CA ILE A 207 -13.92 39.12 -20.52
C ILE A 207 -12.42 39.40 -20.59
N ARG A 208 -12.01 40.65 -20.85
CA ARG A 208 -10.59 41.02 -20.88
C ARG A 208 -9.92 40.86 -19.52
N LYS A 209 -10.59 41.25 -18.44
CA LYS A 209 -10.08 41.02 -17.07
C LYS A 209 -10.00 39.55 -16.69
N TYR A 210 -10.91 38.72 -17.21
CA TYR A 210 -10.83 37.28 -17.05
C TYR A 210 -9.62 36.68 -17.80
N ALA A 211 -9.30 37.19 -18.99
CA ALA A 211 -8.08 36.81 -19.71
C ALA A 211 -6.82 37.16 -18.92
N GLU A 212 -6.71 38.40 -18.43
CA GLU A 212 -5.58 38.85 -17.59
C GLU A 212 -5.41 37.99 -16.32
N ALA A 213 -6.48 37.45 -15.75
CA ALA A 213 -6.40 36.62 -14.55
C ALA A 213 -5.59 35.32 -14.77
N PHE A 214 -5.50 34.80 -16.00
CA PHE A 214 -4.67 33.63 -16.30
C PHE A 214 -3.17 33.91 -16.26
N GLU A 215 -2.74 35.18 -16.32
CA GLU A 215 -1.33 35.57 -16.17
C GLU A 215 -0.77 35.23 -14.78
N VAL A 216 -1.64 35.00 -13.78
CA VAL A 216 -1.21 34.68 -12.41
C VAL A 216 -0.30 33.45 -12.38
N ILE A 217 -0.55 32.44 -13.21
CA ILE A 217 0.22 31.19 -13.22
C ILE A 217 1.67 31.42 -13.71
N PRO A 218 1.92 31.93 -14.92
CA PRO A 218 3.28 32.23 -15.38
C PRO A 218 3.98 33.28 -14.50
N ARG A 219 3.22 34.24 -13.94
CA ARG A 219 3.76 35.24 -13.01
C ARG A 219 4.29 34.61 -11.73
N THR A 220 3.48 33.80 -11.06
CA THR A 220 3.88 33.12 -9.82
C THR A 220 5.05 32.15 -10.06
N LEU A 221 5.11 31.50 -11.22
CA LEU A 221 6.25 30.67 -11.60
C LEU A 221 7.54 31.50 -11.76
N ALA A 222 7.48 32.65 -12.43
CA ALA A 222 8.63 33.54 -12.60
C ALA A 222 9.11 34.11 -11.25
N GLU A 223 8.19 34.55 -10.40
CA GLU A 223 8.49 35.05 -9.06
C GLU A 223 9.12 33.94 -8.18
N SER A 224 8.59 32.72 -8.24
CA SER A 224 9.13 31.57 -7.49
C SER A 224 10.52 31.15 -7.98
N ALA A 225 10.83 31.38 -9.26
CA ALA A 225 12.15 31.15 -9.84
C ALA A 225 13.15 32.29 -9.59
N GLY A 226 12.70 33.43 -9.03
CA GLY A 226 13.53 34.62 -8.80
C GLY A 226 13.80 35.47 -10.05
N LEU A 227 12.99 35.32 -11.10
CA LEU A 227 13.08 36.12 -12.32
C LEU A 227 12.16 37.35 -12.23
N ASP A 228 12.43 38.38 -13.04
CA ASP A 228 11.50 39.49 -13.20
C ASP A 228 10.25 39.02 -13.97
N ALA A 229 9.16 38.82 -13.23
CA ALA A 229 7.87 38.43 -13.78
C ALA A 229 7.39 39.35 -14.91
N THR A 230 7.67 40.65 -14.83
CA THR A 230 7.20 41.63 -15.82
C THR A 230 7.92 41.42 -17.15
N GLU A 231 9.24 41.24 -17.10
CA GLU A 231 10.05 40.97 -18.27
C GLU A 231 9.67 39.62 -18.90
N VAL A 232 9.51 38.58 -18.09
CA VAL A 232 9.14 37.23 -18.57
C VAL A 232 7.77 37.25 -19.25
N LEU A 233 6.76 37.86 -18.62
CA LEU A 233 5.42 37.98 -19.22
C LEU A 233 5.46 38.76 -20.53
N SER A 234 6.20 39.88 -20.58
CA SER A 234 6.32 40.69 -21.80
C SER A 234 6.90 39.93 -22.99
N ARG A 235 7.79 38.96 -22.74
CA ARG A 235 8.38 38.09 -23.77
C ARG A 235 7.48 36.94 -24.20
N LEU A 236 6.53 36.54 -23.35
CA LEU A 236 5.57 35.46 -23.65
C LEU A 236 4.41 35.95 -24.53
N TYR A 237 4.09 37.24 -24.44
CA TYR A 237 3.22 37.90 -25.41
C TYR A 237 3.93 37.98 -26.76
N THR A 238 3.51 37.14 -27.70
CA THR A 238 4.00 37.11 -29.08
C THR A 238 3.01 37.74 -30.04
#